data_AF-A0A059LAL6-F1
#
_entry.id   AF-A0A059LAL6-F1
#
_cell.length_a   1.000
_cell.length_b   1.000
_cell.length_c   1.000
_cell.angle_alpha   90.00
_cell.angle_beta   90.00
_cell.angle_gamma   90.00
#
_symmetry.space_group_name_H-M   'P 1'
#
loop_
_entity.id
_entity.type
_entity.pdbx_description
1 polymer ?
#
loop_
_entity_poly.entity_id
_entity_poly.type
_entity_poly.pdbx_seq_one_letter_code
_entity_poly.pdbx_strand_id
1 'polypeptide(L)'
;QDIFQIVIECAPHCDSINTTAAFQRLAKLLEGRASPERRQALESPVFSLLVQLMTEQCARGSFNPQSTANAWWAVSKLFGQGGGGRPSASIELGSCGGLLHEGSSRAPSALHAALQRLLEALEGALASCLTSRASEESKNQHGQPSSAASKHPPHQRPNAQAISSTWYAWGRLASLRLPSASVRAALWERSWELAWELDAQGVANVL
;
A
#
# COMPACT_ATOMS: atom_id res chain seq x y z
N GLN A 1 5.30 -16.06 -27.17
CA GLN A 1 4.65 -14.90 -26.52
C GLN A 1 5.38 -14.70 -25.20
N ASP A 2 5.94 -13.50 -24.97
CA ASP A 2 6.68 -13.19 -23.73
C ASP A 2 5.69 -13.14 -22.55
N ILE A 3 6.08 -13.71 -21.41
CA ILE A 3 5.25 -13.71 -20.20
C ILE A 3 4.91 -12.28 -19.75
N PHE A 4 5.80 -11.32 -19.99
CA PHE A 4 5.54 -9.92 -19.68
C PHE A 4 4.43 -9.31 -20.55
N GLN A 5 4.33 -9.71 -21.83
CA GLN A 5 3.24 -9.25 -22.71
C GLN A 5 1.89 -9.80 -22.27
N ILE A 6 1.83 -11.07 -21.87
CA ILE A 6 0.60 -11.67 -21.32
C ILE A 6 0.16 -10.91 -20.06
N VAL A 7 1.09 -10.59 -19.16
CA VAL A 7 0.78 -9.80 -17.97
C VAL A 7 0.27 -8.41 -18.34
N ILE A 8 0.90 -7.72 -19.31
CA ILE A 8 0.48 -6.40 -19.76
C ILE A 8 -0.93 -6.42 -20.36
N GLU A 9 -1.24 -7.43 -21.18
CA GLU A 9 -2.55 -7.60 -21.81
C GLU A 9 -3.65 -7.93 -20.78
N CYS A 10 -3.33 -8.72 -19.74
CA CYS A 10 -4.31 -9.10 -18.73
C CYS A 10 -4.47 -8.08 -17.59
N ALA A 11 -3.47 -7.24 -17.32
CA ALA A 11 -3.46 -6.36 -16.16
C ALA A 11 -4.65 -5.37 -16.09
N PRO A 12 -5.15 -4.78 -17.20
CA PRO A 12 -6.33 -3.89 -17.15
C PRO A 12 -7.60 -4.57 -16.62
N HIS A 13 -7.66 -5.90 -16.63
CA HIS A 13 -8.79 -6.68 -16.12
C HIS A 13 -8.63 -7.10 -14.65
N CYS A 14 -7.50 -6.81 -14.01
CA CYS A 14 -7.31 -7.07 -12.59
C CYS A 14 -8.20 -6.12 -11.76
N ASP A 15 -8.96 -6.68 -10.82
CA ASP A 15 -9.59 -5.90 -9.75
C ASP A 15 -8.56 -5.51 -8.68
N SER A 16 -8.99 -4.69 -7.70
CA SER A 16 -8.13 -4.22 -6.62
C SER A 16 -7.51 -5.35 -5.79
N ILE A 17 -8.22 -6.48 -5.64
CA ILE A 17 -7.75 -7.65 -4.91
C ILE A 17 -6.60 -8.31 -5.66
N ASN A 18 -6.78 -8.56 -6.96
CA ASN A 18 -5.77 -9.20 -7.81
C ASN A 18 -4.56 -8.29 -8.02
N THR A 19 -4.75 -6.98 -8.21
CA THR A 19 -3.65 -6.01 -8.27
C THR A 19 -2.84 -6.01 -6.96
N THR A 20 -3.52 -6.01 -5.81
CA THR A 20 -2.86 -6.06 -4.50
C THR A 20 -2.08 -7.36 -4.31
N ALA A 21 -2.68 -8.50 -4.69
CA ALA A 21 -2.03 -9.80 -4.60
C ALA A 21 -0.78 -9.89 -5.51
N ALA A 22 -0.83 -9.30 -6.71
CA ALA A 22 0.33 -9.19 -7.60
C ALA A 22 1.46 -8.39 -6.94
N PHE A 23 1.15 -7.24 -6.34
CA PHE A 23 2.12 -6.44 -5.58
C PHE A 23 2.74 -7.20 -4.42
N GLN A 24 1.93 -7.91 -3.63
CA GLN A 24 2.43 -8.72 -2.51
C GLN A 24 3.36 -9.84 -2.97
N ARG A 25 3.01 -10.53 -4.06
CA ARG A 25 3.86 -11.57 -4.66
C ARG A 25 5.18 -10.99 -5.15
N LEU A 26 5.16 -9.82 -5.80
CA LEU A 26 6.37 -9.12 -6.20
C LEU A 26 7.22 -8.72 -4.98
N ALA A 27 6.60 -8.17 -3.94
CA ALA A 27 7.28 -7.79 -2.71
C ALA A 27 8.00 -8.97 -2.04
N LYS A 28 7.32 -10.12 -1.96
CA LYS A 28 7.90 -11.37 -1.45
C LYS A 28 9.00 -11.93 -2.36
N LEU A 29 8.80 -11.89 -3.68
CA LEU A 29 9.80 -12.36 -4.65
C LEU A 29 11.12 -11.58 -4.54
N LEU A 30 11.02 -10.27 -4.28
CA LEU A 30 12.14 -9.35 -4.14
C LEU A 30 12.72 -9.28 -2.73
N GLU A 31 12.09 -9.95 -1.75
CA GLU A 31 12.59 -10.02 -0.38
C GLU A 31 13.88 -10.84 -0.34
N GLY A 32 14.96 -10.23 0.18
CA GLY A 32 16.28 -10.88 0.23
C GLY A 32 17.04 -10.97 -1.10
N ARG A 33 16.50 -10.46 -2.21
CA ARG A 33 17.20 -10.41 -3.51
C ARG A 33 18.34 -9.41 -3.51
N ALA A 34 19.33 -9.65 -4.38
CA ALA A 34 20.44 -8.74 -4.60
C ALA A 34 19.95 -7.39 -5.17
N SER A 35 20.69 -6.32 -4.89
CA SER A 35 20.34 -4.96 -5.33
C SER A 35 20.10 -4.79 -6.83
N PRO A 36 20.88 -5.40 -7.77
CA PRO A 36 20.63 -5.21 -9.20
C PRO A 36 19.36 -5.91 -9.67
N GLU A 37 19.06 -7.12 -9.19
CA GLU A 37 17.84 -7.87 -9.54
C GLU A 37 16.59 -7.10 -9.06
N ARG A 38 16.65 -6.58 -7.83
CA ARG A 38 15.58 -5.76 -7.26
C ARG A 38 15.36 -4.48 -8.07
N ARG A 39 16.44 -3.79 -8.45
CA ARG A 39 16.36 -2.57 -9.27
C ARG A 39 15.75 -2.87 -10.64
N GLN A 40 16.23 -3.91 -11.33
CA GLN A 40 15.71 -4.31 -12.64
C GLN A 40 14.21 -4.61 -12.61
N ALA A 41 13.74 -5.31 -11.57
CA ALA A 41 12.31 -5.59 -11.42
C ALA A 41 11.48 -4.32 -11.19
N LEU A 42 11.98 -3.39 -10.37
CA LEU A 42 11.30 -2.12 -10.05
C LEU A 42 11.37 -1.10 -11.19
N GLU A 43 12.31 -1.23 -12.12
CA GLU A 43 12.38 -0.43 -13.35
C GLU A 43 11.64 -1.07 -14.53
N SER A 44 11.05 -2.27 -14.34
CA SER A 44 10.35 -2.98 -15.40
C SER A 44 9.03 -2.29 -15.81
N PRO A 45 8.60 -2.46 -17.08
CA PRO A 45 7.29 -2.00 -17.54
C PRO A 45 6.13 -2.61 -16.74
N VAL A 46 6.27 -3.86 -16.30
CA VAL A 46 5.25 -4.53 -15.48
C VAL A 46 5.09 -3.88 -14.12
N PHE A 47 6.18 -3.49 -13.46
CA PHE A 47 6.08 -2.76 -12.20
C PHE A 47 5.39 -1.41 -12.39
N SER A 48 5.78 -0.66 -13.43
CA SER A 48 5.15 0.63 -13.76
C SER A 48 3.64 0.49 -13.99
N LEU A 49 3.22 -0.55 -14.73
CA LEU A 49 1.81 -0.83 -14.99
C LEU A 49 1.05 -1.20 -13.72
N LEU A 50 1.63 -2.02 -12.85
CA LEU A 50 1.03 -2.36 -11.56
C LEU A 50 0.83 -1.11 -10.69
N VAL A 51 1.84 -0.26 -10.59
CA VAL A 51 1.76 1.02 -9.84
C VAL A 51 0.63 1.88 -10.38
N GLN A 52 0.53 2.03 -11.71
CA GLN A 52 -0.52 2.80 -12.35
C GLN A 52 -1.92 2.24 -12.02
N LEU A 53 -2.13 0.93 -12.22
CA LEU A 53 -3.41 0.28 -11.94
C LEU A 53 -3.81 0.43 -10.48
N MET A 54 -2.88 0.21 -9.55
CA MET A 54 -3.16 0.37 -8.13
C MET A 54 -3.52 1.80 -7.78
N THR A 55 -2.81 2.78 -8.34
CA THR A 55 -3.09 4.21 -8.13
C THR A 55 -4.49 4.58 -8.64
N GLU A 56 -4.84 4.15 -9.85
CA GLU A 56 -6.17 4.41 -10.44
C GLU A 56 -7.29 3.73 -9.63
N GLN A 57 -7.08 2.50 -9.18
CA GLN A 57 -8.05 1.76 -8.38
C GLN A 57 -8.26 2.37 -6.99
N CYS A 58 -7.20 2.92 -6.38
CA CYS A 58 -7.31 3.71 -5.15
C CYS A 58 -8.15 4.97 -5.39
N ALA A 59 -7.88 5.72 -6.46
CA ALA A 59 -8.62 6.93 -6.81
C ALA A 59 -10.11 6.66 -7.11
N ARG A 60 -10.45 5.46 -7.61
CA ARG A 60 -11.84 5.01 -7.84
C ARG A 60 -12.53 4.46 -6.59
N GLY A 61 -11.87 4.43 -5.43
CA GLY A 61 -12.44 3.85 -4.21
C GLY A 61 -12.66 2.34 -4.28
N SER A 62 -11.92 1.62 -5.14
CA SER A 62 -12.06 0.16 -5.30
C SER A 62 -11.37 -0.63 -4.18
N PHE A 63 -10.65 0.03 -3.29
CA PHE A 63 -9.92 -0.57 -2.19
C PHE A 63 -10.78 -0.60 -0.92
N ASN A 64 -10.89 -1.77 -0.31
CA ASN A 64 -11.49 -1.95 1.00
C ASN A 64 -10.38 -1.89 2.08
N PRO A 65 -10.70 -1.90 3.38
CA PRO A 65 -9.67 -1.79 4.41
C PRO A 65 -8.60 -2.87 4.34
N GLN A 66 -8.97 -4.11 4.04
CA GLN A 66 -8.03 -5.22 3.99
C GLN A 66 -7.10 -5.12 2.78
N SER A 67 -7.63 -4.81 1.59
CA SER A 67 -6.79 -4.60 0.41
C SER A 67 -5.91 -3.36 0.57
N THR A 68 -6.40 -2.31 1.23
CA THR A 68 -5.61 -1.10 1.57
C THR A 68 -4.44 -1.45 2.48
N ALA A 69 -4.69 -2.15 3.60
CA ALA A 69 -3.62 -2.57 4.52
C ALA A 69 -2.61 -3.51 3.84
N ASN A 70 -3.09 -4.43 3.01
CA ASN A 70 -2.25 -5.35 2.24
C ASN A 70 -1.35 -4.62 1.23
N ALA A 71 -1.85 -3.57 0.58
CA ALA A 71 -1.07 -2.75 -0.34
C ALA A 71 -0.01 -1.92 0.41
N TRP A 72 -0.37 -1.30 1.54
CA TRP A 72 0.61 -0.64 2.42
C TRP A 72 1.74 -1.58 2.83
N TRP A 73 1.42 -2.80 3.25
CA TRP A 73 2.42 -3.80 3.58
C TRP A 73 3.33 -4.12 2.39
N ALA A 74 2.78 -4.35 1.20
CA ALA A 74 3.55 -4.67 0.01
C ALA A 74 4.51 -3.52 -0.37
N VAL A 75 4.02 -2.28 -0.37
CA VAL A 75 4.83 -1.09 -0.65
C VAL A 75 5.93 -0.94 0.41
N SER A 76 5.64 -1.15 1.69
CA SER A 76 6.65 -1.11 2.76
C SER A 76 7.75 -2.16 2.61
N LYS A 77 7.43 -3.33 2.06
CA LYS A 77 8.42 -4.38 1.76
C LYS A 77 9.27 -4.05 0.54
N LEU A 78 8.71 -3.33 -0.43
CA LEU A 78 9.40 -2.88 -1.63
C LEU A 78 10.28 -1.65 -1.40
N PHE A 79 9.92 -0.77 -0.46
CA PHE A 79 10.58 0.54 -0.32
C PHE A 79 10.97 0.91 1.11
N GLY A 80 10.50 0.18 2.12
CA GLY A 80 10.80 0.46 3.51
C GLY A 80 12.13 -0.11 3.96
N GLN A 81 12.79 0.60 4.87
CA GLN A 81 14.09 0.20 5.42
C GLN A 81 13.97 -1.18 6.08
N GLY A 82 14.91 -2.08 5.79
CA GLY A 82 14.96 -3.39 6.43
C GLY A 82 15.34 -3.22 7.89
N GLY A 83 14.48 -3.65 8.82
CA GLY A 83 14.72 -3.61 10.27
C GLY A 83 15.80 -4.56 10.78
N GLY A 84 16.86 -4.79 10.03
CA GLY A 84 17.91 -5.75 10.38
C GLY A 84 19.24 -5.42 9.70
N GLY A 85 20.02 -4.54 10.32
CA GLY A 85 21.49 -4.57 10.38
C GLY A 85 22.33 -4.51 9.09
N ARG A 86 21.74 -4.53 7.89
CA ARG A 86 22.44 -4.28 6.64
C ARG A 86 21.57 -3.38 5.77
N PRO A 87 22.14 -2.35 5.13
CA PRO A 87 21.44 -1.60 4.10
C PRO A 87 21.22 -2.55 2.92
N SER A 88 20.15 -3.34 2.97
CA SER A 88 19.66 -4.10 1.83
C SER A 88 19.17 -3.06 0.85
N ALA A 89 20.10 -2.58 0.04
CA ALA A 89 19.94 -1.62 -1.04
C ALA A 89 18.74 -0.73 -0.82
N SER A 90 18.97 0.38 -0.10
CA SER A 90 18.31 1.60 -0.48
C SER A 90 18.35 1.61 -2.01
N ILE A 91 17.19 1.43 -2.65
CA ILE A 91 16.91 2.35 -3.73
C ILE A 91 16.91 3.66 -2.98
N GLU A 92 18.10 4.24 -2.83
CA GLU A 92 18.18 5.63 -2.48
C GLU A 92 17.39 6.24 -3.61
N LEU A 93 16.19 6.67 -3.26
CA LEU A 93 15.43 7.61 -4.06
C LEU A 93 16.27 8.89 -4.29
N GLY A 94 17.50 8.99 -3.72
CA GLY A 94 18.58 9.94 -4.00
C GLY A 94 19.96 9.42 -4.53
N SER A 95 20.27 8.13 -4.74
CA SER A 95 21.62 7.70 -5.23
C SER A 95 21.70 7.70 -6.74
N CYS A 96 21.53 8.88 -7.33
CA CYS A 96 22.43 9.28 -8.40
C CYS A 96 23.44 10.32 -7.85
N GLY A 97 23.79 10.20 -6.56
CA GLY A 97 24.80 11.00 -5.87
C GLY A 97 26.21 10.46 -6.11
N GLY A 98 26.59 10.33 -7.38
CA GLY A 98 27.98 10.22 -7.78
C GLY A 98 28.45 11.60 -8.23
N LEU A 99 29.21 12.25 -7.34
CA LEU A 99 30.08 13.41 -7.61
C LEU A 99 29.41 14.78 -7.90
N LEU A 100 29.96 15.78 -7.21
CA LEU A 100 29.90 17.24 -7.44
C LEU A 100 28.79 18.03 -6.73
N HIS A 101 29.25 18.81 -5.76
CA HIS A 101 29.08 20.27 -5.64
C HIS A 101 27.70 20.87 -5.95
N GLU A 102 27.22 21.66 -4.99
CA GLU A 102 26.23 22.75 -5.08
C GLU A 102 25.52 22.97 -6.43
N GLY A 103 24.19 22.83 -6.41
CA GLY A 103 23.32 23.50 -7.40
C GLY A 103 22.80 22.64 -8.55
N SER A 104 22.19 21.48 -8.28
CA SER A 104 21.43 20.77 -9.32
C SER A 104 20.05 20.32 -8.82
N SER A 105 19.03 21.06 -9.21
CA SER A 105 17.62 20.66 -9.20
C SER A 105 17.43 19.41 -10.08
N ARG A 106 17.74 18.23 -9.55
CA ARG A 106 17.54 16.96 -10.25
C ARG A 106 16.10 16.51 -10.00
N ALA A 107 15.29 16.53 -11.06
CA ALA A 107 13.94 16.01 -11.01
C ALA A 107 13.94 14.56 -10.46
N PRO A 108 12.96 14.20 -9.62
CA PRO A 108 12.86 12.84 -9.11
C PRO A 108 12.79 11.83 -10.26
N SER A 109 13.42 10.66 -10.09
CA SER A 109 13.31 9.59 -11.08
C SER A 109 11.84 9.23 -11.34
N ALA A 110 11.53 8.74 -12.54
CA ALA A 110 10.15 8.33 -12.88
C ALA A 110 9.57 7.33 -11.86
N LEU A 111 10.42 6.42 -11.36
CA LEU A 111 10.09 5.48 -10.29
C LEU A 111 9.74 6.17 -8.97
N HIS A 112 10.52 7.18 -8.56
CA HIS A 112 10.22 7.95 -7.34
C HIS A 112 8.89 8.68 -7.47
N ALA A 113 8.65 9.35 -8.59
CA ALA A 113 7.40 10.07 -8.83
C ALA A 113 6.19 9.13 -8.90
N ALA A 114 6.34 7.93 -9.46
CA ALA A 114 5.28 6.93 -9.49
C ALA A 114 4.98 6.37 -8.09
N LEU A 115 6.02 6.09 -7.29
CA LEU A 115 5.88 5.64 -5.91
C LEU A 115 5.19 6.69 -5.04
N GLN A 116 5.58 7.96 -5.16
CA GLN A 116 4.99 9.04 -4.40
C GLN A 116 3.48 9.16 -4.66
N ARG A 117 3.06 9.12 -5.94
CA ARG A 117 1.64 9.13 -6.31
C ARG A 117 0.88 7.92 -5.76
N LEU A 118 1.49 6.74 -5.78
CA LEU A 118 0.88 5.54 -5.22
C LEU A 118 0.67 5.67 -3.71
N LEU A 119 1.66 6.19 -2.98
CA LEU A 119 1.56 6.37 -1.54
C LEU A 119 0.47 7.40 -1.17
N GLU A 120 0.38 8.50 -1.92
CA GLU A 120 -0.69 9.49 -1.75
C GLU A 120 -2.08 8.89 -2.02
N ALA A 121 -2.20 8.06 -3.07
CA ALA A 121 -3.46 7.39 -3.39
C ALA A 121 -3.85 6.36 -2.32
N LEU A 122 -2.88 5.60 -1.79
CA LEU A 122 -3.09 4.66 -0.69
C LEU A 122 -3.45 5.36 0.62
N GLU A 123 -2.93 6.57 0.85
CA GLU A 123 -3.33 7.41 1.97
C GLU A 123 -4.79 7.85 1.83
N GLY A 124 -5.21 8.30 0.64
CA GLY A 124 -6.61 8.63 0.37
C GLY A 124 -7.56 7.44 0.57
N ALA A 125 -7.15 6.25 0.13
CA ALA A 125 -7.91 5.01 0.34
C ALA A 125 -8.01 4.66 1.85
N LEU A 126 -6.92 4.79 2.59
CA LEU A 126 -6.90 4.55 4.04
C LEU A 126 -7.78 5.55 4.79
N ALA A 127 -7.67 6.84 4.46
CA ALA A 127 -8.52 7.89 5.03
C ALA A 127 -10.00 7.54 4.83
N SER A 128 -10.37 7.16 3.60
CA SER A 128 -11.74 6.76 3.25
C SER A 128 -12.22 5.55 4.04
N CYS A 129 -11.36 4.55 4.25
CA CYS A 129 -11.66 3.38 5.08
C CYS A 129 -11.87 3.73 6.56
N LEU A 130 -11.07 4.68 7.09
CA LEU A 130 -11.13 5.08 8.50
C LEU A 130 -12.33 5.99 8.79
N THR A 131 -12.69 6.86 7.86
CA THR A 131 -13.80 7.83 8.02
C THR A 131 -15.14 7.31 7.53
N SER A 132 -15.18 6.15 6.87
CA SER A 132 -16.43 5.45 6.56
C SER A 132 -17.14 5.14 7.88
N ARG A 133 -18.03 6.04 8.31
CA ARG A 133 -19.01 5.74 9.35
C ARG A 133 -19.78 4.54 8.85
N ALA A 134 -19.63 3.41 9.52
CA ALA A 134 -20.48 2.27 9.30
C ALA A 134 -21.92 2.79 9.37
N SER A 135 -22.65 2.72 8.26
CA SER A 135 -24.10 2.94 8.26
C SER A 135 -24.78 1.76 8.95
N GLU A 136 -24.36 1.46 10.18
CA GLU A 136 -24.83 0.35 11.00
C GLU A 136 -26.04 0.73 11.86
N GLU A 137 -26.59 1.94 11.72
CA GLU A 137 -27.88 2.31 12.32
C GLU A 137 -29.10 1.95 11.44
N SER A 138 -28.92 1.48 10.19
CA SER A 138 -30.05 1.28 9.26
C SER A 138 -30.33 -0.17 8.88
N LYS A 139 -30.08 -1.13 9.79
CA LYS A 139 -30.59 -2.52 9.68
C LYS A 139 -31.75 -2.84 10.63
N ASN A 140 -32.36 -1.84 11.25
CA ASN A 140 -33.72 -1.93 11.77
C ASN A 140 -34.65 -1.16 10.84
N GLN A 141 -35.07 -1.79 9.74
CA GLN A 141 -36.38 -1.69 9.08
C GLN A 141 -36.28 -1.94 7.57
N HIS A 142 -37.15 -2.84 7.12
CA HIS A 142 -37.53 -3.13 5.72
C HIS A 142 -36.53 -3.93 4.88
N GLY A 143 -36.87 -5.22 4.72
CA GLY A 143 -36.19 -6.13 3.81
C GLY A 143 -36.50 -5.86 2.36
N GLN A 144 -35.50 -6.12 1.51
CA GLN A 144 -35.62 -6.69 0.17
C GLN A 144 -34.24 -7.24 -0.24
N PRO A 145 -34.14 -8.40 -0.92
CA PRO A 145 -32.89 -8.91 -1.44
C PRO A 145 -32.66 -8.35 -2.85
N SER A 146 -31.56 -7.65 -3.09
CA SER A 146 -31.15 -7.23 -4.44
C SER A 146 -29.85 -7.91 -4.84
N SER A 147 -29.91 -8.57 -6.00
CA SER A 147 -28.89 -9.43 -6.59
C SER A 147 -27.82 -8.61 -7.31
N ALA A 148 -26.63 -8.55 -6.71
CA ALA A 148 -25.29 -8.44 -7.34
C ALA A 148 -24.30 -8.08 -6.22
N ALA A 149 -24.15 -8.99 -5.26
CA ALA A 149 -23.25 -8.77 -4.13
C ALA A 149 -21.79 -8.84 -4.62
N SER A 150 -21.16 -7.68 -4.78
CA SER A 150 -19.70 -7.60 -4.62
C SER A 150 -19.34 -8.35 -3.34
N LYS A 151 -18.44 -9.35 -3.43
CA LYS A 151 -18.11 -10.26 -2.32
C LYS A 151 -17.51 -9.56 -1.09
N HIS A 152 -17.28 -8.24 -1.16
CA HIS A 152 -16.79 -7.44 -0.05
C HIS A 152 -17.66 -6.19 0.15
N PRO A 153 -18.20 -5.97 1.35
CA PRO A 153 -19.01 -4.79 1.64
C PRO A 153 -18.15 -3.52 1.49
N PRO A 154 -18.61 -2.52 0.72
CA PRO A 154 -17.83 -1.31 0.40
C PRO A 154 -17.59 -0.36 1.58
N HIS A 155 -18.11 -0.67 2.77
CA HIS A 155 -18.14 0.25 3.93
C HIS A 155 -17.75 -0.43 5.24
N GLN A 156 -16.76 -1.33 5.20
CA GLN A 156 -16.21 -1.88 6.43
C GLN A 156 -15.12 -0.93 6.96
N ARG A 157 -15.07 -0.70 8.27
CA ARG A 157 -13.89 -0.07 8.90
C ARG A 157 -12.77 -1.12 9.02
N PRO A 158 -11.49 -0.73 9.06
CA PRO A 158 -10.38 -1.67 9.27
C PRO A 158 -10.58 -2.50 10.55
N ASN A 159 -10.27 -3.79 10.49
CA ASN A 159 -10.21 -4.68 11.66
C ASN A 159 -8.80 -4.65 12.30
N ALA A 160 -8.61 -5.36 13.41
CA ALA A 160 -7.34 -5.37 14.16
C ALA A 160 -6.14 -5.77 13.29
N GLN A 161 -6.31 -6.77 12.41
CA GLN A 161 -5.25 -7.21 11.50
C GLN A 161 -4.86 -6.13 10.48
N ALA A 162 -5.85 -5.45 9.89
CA ALA A 162 -5.63 -4.37 8.95
C ALA A 162 -4.94 -3.16 9.61
N ILE A 163 -5.34 -2.82 10.84
CA ILE A 163 -4.70 -1.77 11.65
C ILE A 163 -3.24 -2.11 11.94
N SER A 164 -2.99 -3.29 12.51
CA SER A 164 -1.64 -3.80 12.79
C SER A 164 -0.74 -3.78 11.55
N SER A 165 -1.25 -4.27 10.41
CA SER A 165 -0.48 -4.30 9.15
C SER A 165 -0.17 -2.91 8.62
N THR A 166 -1.09 -1.95 8.80
CA THR A 166 -0.90 -0.56 8.39
C THR A 166 0.17 0.11 9.25
N TRP A 167 0.13 -0.05 10.57
CA TRP A 167 1.19 0.47 11.45
C TRP A 167 2.55 -0.12 11.15
N TYR A 168 2.64 -1.45 10.95
CA TYR A 168 3.88 -2.11 10.53
C TYR A 168 4.45 -1.50 9.25
N ALA A 169 3.60 -1.36 8.22
CA ALA A 169 4.00 -0.80 6.94
C ALA A 169 4.53 0.62 7.10
N TRP A 170 3.90 1.39 7.97
CA TRP A 170 4.25 2.78 8.22
C TRP A 170 5.57 2.92 8.97
N GLY A 171 5.82 2.13 10.02
CA GLY A 171 7.11 2.13 10.72
C GLY A 171 8.29 1.88 9.77
N ARG A 172 8.09 1.05 8.75
CA ARG A 172 9.10 0.80 7.71
C ARG A 172 9.27 1.93 6.70
N LEU A 173 8.24 2.74 6.50
CA LEU A 173 8.21 3.87 5.57
C LEU A 173 8.41 5.22 6.28
N ALA A 174 8.80 5.23 7.56
CA ALA A 174 8.83 6.45 8.40
C ALA A 174 9.71 7.59 7.86
N SER A 175 10.66 7.31 6.95
CA SER A 175 11.44 8.34 6.25
C SER A 175 10.62 9.12 5.21
N LEU A 176 9.46 8.61 4.81
CA LEU A 176 8.52 9.23 3.89
C LEU A 176 7.50 9.99 4.74
N ARG A 177 7.25 11.28 4.46
CA ARG A 177 6.39 12.19 5.25
C ARG A 177 4.88 11.87 5.19
N LEU A 178 4.53 10.60 5.08
CA LEU A 178 3.17 10.07 5.02
C LEU A 178 3.00 9.03 6.12
N PRO A 179 1.76 8.70 6.53
CA PRO A 179 0.55 9.51 6.38
C PRO A 179 0.56 10.89 7.06
N SER A 180 -0.35 11.73 6.58
CA SER A 180 -0.70 13.01 7.19
C SER A 180 -1.15 12.86 8.65
N ALA A 181 -1.09 13.97 9.39
CA ALA A 181 -1.46 13.99 10.81
C ALA A 181 -2.92 13.56 11.05
N SER A 182 -3.84 13.90 10.14
CA SER A 182 -5.25 13.51 10.24
C SER A 182 -5.44 12.00 10.07
N VAL A 183 -4.78 11.39 9.09
CA VAL A 183 -4.82 9.93 8.90
C VAL A 183 -4.17 9.20 10.07
N ARG A 184 -3.09 9.76 10.64
CA ARG A 184 -2.47 9.23 11.87
C ARG A 184 -3.44 9.21 13.04
N ALA A 185 -4.12 10.33 13.27
CA ALA A 185 -5.07 10.45 14.36
C ALA A 185 -6.22 9.47 14.18
N ALA A 186 -6.81 9.38 12.97
CA ALA A 186 -7.88 8.44 12.69
C ALA A 186 -7.44 6.96 12.83
N LEU A 187 -6.21 6.63 12.44
CA LEU A 187 -5.64 5.30 12.62
C LEU A 187 -5.44 4.98 14.10
N TRP A 188 -4.95 5.95 14.88
CA TRP A 188 -4.79 5.83 16.33
C TRP A 188 -6.12 5.61 17.05
N GLU A 189 -7.14 6.42 16.75
CA GLU A 189 -8.50 6.25 17.29
C GLU A 189 -9.05 4.86 16.99
N ARG A 190 -8.89 4.38 15.74
CA ARG A 190 -9.34 3.03 15.38
C ARG A 190 -8.53 1.93 16.08
N SER A 191 -7.26 2.18 16.37
CA SER A 191 -6.41 1.25 17.14
C SER A 191 -6.89 1.16 18.59
N TRP A 192 -7.27 2.29 19.18
CA TRP A 192 -7.85 2.35 20.52
C TRP A 192 -9.17 1.57 20.61
N GLU A 193 -10.08 1.78 19.65
CA GLU A 193 -11.35 1.04 19.59
C GLU A 193 -11.16 -0.49 19.51
N LEU A 194 -10.07 -0.93 18.88
CA LEU A 194 -9.75 -2.34 18.65
C LEU A 194 -8.69 -2.89 19.60
N ALA A 195 -8.36 -2.17 20.68
CA ALA A 195 -7.22 -2.52 21.54
C ALA A 195 -7.30 -3.96 22.07
N TRP A 196 -8.51 -4.44 22.38
CA TRP A 196 -8.75 -5.81 22.88
C TRP A 196 -8.77 -6.88 21.78
N GLU A 197 -8.83 -6.50 20.51
CA GLU A 197 -8.80 -7.41 19.36
C GLU A 197 -7.39 -7.57 18.78
N LEU A 198 -6.42 -6.75 19.22
CA LEU A 198 -5.03 -6.86 18.81
C LEU A 198 -4.36 -8.02 19.55
N ASP A 199 -3.73 -8.92 18.78
CA ASP A 199 -2.81 -9.91 19.34
C ASP A 199 -1.48 -9.24 19.76
N ALA A 200 -0.59 -10.01 20.40
CA ALA A 200 0.69 -9.49 20.87
C ALA A 200 1.53 -8.88 19.74
N GLN A 201 1.50 -9.47 18.54
CA GLN A 201 2.17 -8.92 17.36
C GLN A 201 1.53 -7.62 16.89
N GLY A 202 0.20 -7.53 16.96
CA GLY A 202 -0.57 -6.34 16.63
C GLY A 202 -0.26 -5.18 17.55
N VAL A 203 -0.20 -5.43 18.86
CA VAL A 203 0.26 -4.42 19.82
C VAL A 203 1.70 -4.00 19.52
N ALA A 204 2.60 -4.95 19.26
CA ALA A 204 4.00 -4.65 18.94
C ALA A 204 4.17 -3.84 17.64
N ASN A 205 3.28 -4.00 16.67
CA ASN A 205 3.32 -3.23 15.43
C ASN A 205 2.82 -1.79 15.60
N VAL A 206 1.96 -1.53 16.61
CA VAL A 206 1.40 -0.20 16.92
C VAL A 206 2.39 0.67 17.70
N LEU A 207 3.26 0.04 18.50
CA LEU A 207 4.28 0.69 19.35
C LEU A 207 5.54 1.04 18.54
#